data_AF-A0A8S0U6A1-F1
#
_entry.id   AF-A0A8S0U6A1-F1
#
_cell.length_a   1.000
_cell.length_b   1.000
_cell.length_c   1.000
_cell.angle_alpha   90.00
_cell.angle_beta   90.00
_cell.angle_gamma   90.00
#
_symmetry.space_group_name_H-M   'P 1'
#
loop_
_entity.id
_entity.type
_entity.pdbx_description
1 polymer ?
#
loop_
_entity_poly.entity_id
_entity_poly.type
_entity_poly.pdbx_seq_one_letter_code
_entity_poly.pdbx_strand_id
1 'polypeptide(L)'
;MKSGLGLLVLSLRLEARTSMNSADEVLLRKILYDALILVDYSFLAPGSLAQLSAKHTKNITLGKLMVTHEAIEYFRECADHNKATTYSNAFASSSLPSELLKWIKNETGNEVTNSGPKGSSPKAFLRWMLNIENRGIRIFDEDMSKFHAKLISNNLKEDLEMLGNKGEGKTLDTDLLHIDNKTRQYWI
;
A
#
# COMPACT_ATOMS: atom_id res chain seq x y z
N MET A 1 -18.40 4.71 -28.98
CA MET A 1 -18.12 5.67 -27.89
C MET A 1 -16.74 5.37 -27.32
N LYS A 2 -15.78 6.27 -27.54
CA LYS A 2 -14.39 6.08 -27.12
C LYS A 2 -14.32 6.25 -25.59
N SER A 3 -13.79 5.24 -24.90
CA SER A 3 -13.61 5.20 -23.44
C SER A 3 -12.54 6.21 -23.01
N GLY A 4 -12.96 7.47 -22.78
CA GLY A 4 -12.07 8.57 -22.40
C GLY A 4 -11.61 8.59 -20.93
N LEU A 5 -12.11 7.70 -20.07
CA LEU A 5 -11.82 7.76 -18.63
C LEU A 5 -10.67 6.83 -18.20
N GLY A 6 -10.46 5.70 -18.88
CA GLY A 6 -9.34 4.79 -18.60
C GLY A 6 -7.99 5.39 -18.96
N LEU A 7 -7.97 6.28 -19.97
CA LEU A 7 -6.81 7.09 -20.29
C LEU A 7 -6.58 8.19 -19.27
N LEU A 8 -7.58 8.74 -18.58
CA LEU A 8 -7.34 9.86 -17.67
C LEU A 8 -6.49 9.48 -16.45
N VAL A 9 -6.69 8.30 -15.84
CA VAL A 9 -5.91 7.90 -14.65
C VAL A 9 -4.44 7.60 -14.98
N LEU A 10 -4.14 7.06 -16.16
CA LEU A 10 -2.76 6.81 -16.62
C LEU A 10 -2.14 8.01 -17.36
N SER A 11 -2.93 8.82 -18.07
CA SER A 11 -2.48 10.01 -18.82
C SER A 11 -2.33 11.24 -17.94
N LEU A 12 -2.97 11.29 -16.76
CA LEU A 12 -2.67 12.29 -15.73
C LEU A 12 -1.21 12.21 -15.25
N ARG A 13 -0.52 11.08 -15.50
CA ARG A 13 0.92 10.93 -15.24
C ARG A 13 1.81 11.31 -16.44
N LEU A 14 1.27 11.46 -17.65
CA LEU A 14 2.06 11.60 -18.87
C LEU A 14 2.05 13.02 -19.48
N GLU A 15 0.97 13.80 -19.32
CA GLU A 15 0.85 15.14 -19.95
C GLU A 15 0.95 16.33 -18.98
N ALA A 16 1.17 16.09 -17.68
CA ALA A 16 1.55 17.15 -16.71
C ALA A 16 3.03 17.58 -16.83
N ARG A 17 3.74 17.17 -17.89
CA ARG A 17 5.07 17.70 -18.26
C ARG A 17 4.98 18.98 -19.10
N THR A 18 3.92 19.76 -18.93
CA THR A 18 3.78 21.07 -19.58
C THR A 18 3.75 22.16 -18.52
N SER A 19 4.90 22.80 -18.30
CA SER A 19 5.07 24.13 -17.69
C SER A 19 4.28 24.47 -16.41
N MET A 20 3.92 23.49 -15.57
CA MET A 20 3.34 23.78 -14.26
C MET A 20 4.47 24.01 -13.26
N ASN A 21 4.34 25.02 -12.39
CA ASN A 21 5.25 25.14 -11.27
C ASN A 21 5.01 23.98 -10.28
N SER A 22 6.01 23.68 -9.44
CA SER A 22 5.94 22.55 -8.52
C SER A 22 4.80 22.63 -7.50
N ALA A 23 4.28 23.82 -7.19
CA ALA A 23 3.17 23.99 -6.26
C ALA A 23 1.84 23.54 -6.88
N ASP A 24 1.59 23.89 -8.14
CA ASP A 24 0.38 23.51 -8.87
C ASP A 24 0.31 22.00 -9.10
N GLU A 25 1.46 21.36 -9.39
CA GLU A 25 1.55 19.89 -9.49
C GLU A 25 1.19 19.21 -8.17
N VAL A 26 1.71 19.71 -7.05
CA VAL A 26 1.42 19.18 -5.72
C VAL A 26 -0.06 19.35 -5.38
N LEU A 27 -0.64 20.51 -5.68
CA LEU A 27 -2.06 20.78 -5.45
C LEU A 27 -2.93 19.85 -6.30
N LEU A 28 -2.64 19.74 -7.59
CA LEU A 28 -3.37 18.86 -8.50
C LEU A 28 -3.30 17.40 -8.02
N ARG A 29 -2.12 16.92 -7.63
CA ARG A 29 -1.94 15.57 -7.08
C ARG A 29 -2.80 15.34 -5.85
N LYS A 30 -2.87 16.31 -4.92
CA LYS A 30 -3.73 16.21 -3.73
C LYS A 30 -5.22 16.13 -4.09
N ILE A 31 -5.68 16.98 -5.01
CA ILE A 31 -7.07 16.97 -5.51
C ILE A 31 -7.41 15.63 -6.15
N LEU A 32 -6.49 15.06 -6.94
CA LEU A 32 -6.68 13.75 -7.58
C LEU A 32 -6.74 12.62 -6.56
N TYR A 33 -5.93 12.67 -5.50
CA TYR A 33 -6.04 11.71 -4.39
C TYR A 33 -7.39 11.80 -3.70
N ASP A 34 -7.87 13.01 -3.42
CA ASP A 34 -9.20 13.20 -2.82
C ASP A 34 -10.30 12.64 -3.71
N ALA A 35 -10.30 13.02 -5.00
CA ALA A 35 -11.27 12.53 -5.97
C ALA A 35 -11.25 11.00 -6.04
N LEU A 36 -10.09 10.38 -6.19
CA LEU A 36 -10.01 8.93 -6.41
C LEU A 36 -10.32 8.09 -5.15
N ILE A 37 -9.91 8.57 -3.98
CA ILE A 37 -9.93 7.79 -2.73
C ILE A 37 -11.19 8.07 -1.90
N LEU A 38 -11.59 9.34 -1.78
CA LEU A 38 -12.71 9.71 -0.92
C LEU A 38 -14.06 9.65 -1.63
N VAL A 39 -14.07 9.79 -2.95
CA VAL A 39 -15.32 9.75 -3.72
C VAL A 39 -15.58 8.33 -4.21
N ASP A 40 -16.76 7.81 -3.85
CA ASP A 40 -17.23 6.53 -4.36
C ASP A 40 -17.92 6.71 -5.71
N TYR A 41 -17.12 6.74 -6.77
CA TYR A 41 -17.63 6.85 -8.12
C TYR A 41 -18.26 5.52 -8.56
N SER A 42 -19.56 5.55 -8.80
CA SER A 42 -20.31 4.38 -9.29
C SER A 42 -19.74 3.80 -10.59
N PHE A 43 -19.14 4.61 -11.47
CA PHE A 43 -18.50 4.13 -12.69
C PHE A 43 -17.17 3.39 -12.45
N LEU A 44 -16.55 3.55 -11.28
CA LEU A 44 -15.39 2.79 -10.83
C LEU A 44 -15.78 1.58 -9.97
N ALA A 45 -17.07 1.42 -9.66
CA ALA A 45 -17.55 0.24 -8.96
C ALA A 45 -17.41 -0.99 -9.89
N PRO A 46 -16.89 -2.12 -9.40
CA PRO A 46 -16.70 -3.32 -10.23
C PRO A 46 -17.94 -3.83 -10.96
N GLY A 47 -19.14 -3.63 -10.40
CA GLY A 47 -20.39 -3.92 -11.10
C GLY A 47 -20.58 -3.08 -12.37
N SER A 48 -20.20 -1.80 -12.34
CA SER A 48 -20.22 -0.90 -13.50
C SER A 48 -19.07 -1.18 -14.47
N LEU A 49 -17.92 -1.66 -13.97
CA LEU A 49 -16.78 -2.08 -14.79
C LEU A 49 -17.00 -3.41 -15.52
N ALA A 50 -18.10 -4.13 -15.26
CA ALA A 50 -18.44 -5.38 -15.95
C ALA A 50 -18.60 -5.21 -17.48
N GLN A 51 -18.85 -3.98 -17.95
CA GLN A 51 -18.91 -3.66 -19.38
C GLN A 51 -17.52 -3.49 -20.01
N LEU A 52 -16.46 -3.37 -19.20
CA LEU A 52 -15.08 -3.31 -19.68
C LEU A 52 -14.48 -4.72 -19.77
N SER A 53 -13.46 -4.87 -20.62
CA SER A 53 -12.69 -6.11 -20.64
C SER A 53 -12.05 -6.39 -19.27
N ALA A 54 -11.92 -7.65 -18.88
CA ALA A 54 -11.29 -8.07 -17.62
C ALA A 54 -9.92 -7.39 -17.37
N LYS A 55 -9.09 -7.23 -18.41
CA LYS A 55 -7.80 -6.53 -18.34
C LYS A 55 -7.94 -5.07 -17.89
N HIS A 56 -8.87 -4.32 -18.47
CA HIS A 56 -9.10 -2.92 -18.10
C HIS A 56 -9.62 -2.79 -16.66
N THR A 57 -10.57 -3.64 -16.27
CA THR A 57 -11.10 -3.68 -14.91
C THR A 57 -9.99 -3.98 -13.90
N LYS A 58 -9.11 -4.94 -14.21
CA LYS A 58 -7.90 -5.22 -13.43
C LYS A 58 -7.01 -3.98 -13.27
N ASN A 59 -6.67 -3.33 -14.37
CA ASN A 59 -5.74 -2.20 -14.35
C ASN A 59 -6.28 -0.98 -13.59
N ILE A 60 -7.58 -0.70 -13.70
CA ILE A 60 -8.23 0.36 -12.92
C ILE A 60 -8.21 0.02 -11.43
N THR A 61 -8.60 -1.22 -11.09
CA THR A 61 -8.70 -1.72 -9.72
C THR A 61 -7.33 -1.70 -9.02
N LEU A 62 -6.30 -2.25 -9.67
CA LEU A 62 -4.92 -2.23 -9.17
C LEU A 62 -4.36 -0.82 -9.13
N GLY A 63 -4.61 -0.01 -10.16
CA GLY A 63 -4.20 1.39 -10.18
C GLY A 63 -4.75 2.18 -8.99
N LYS A 64 -6.04 2.00 -8.66
CA LYS A 64 -6.67 2.62 -7.49
C LYS A 64 -6.00 2.18 -6.19
N LEU A 65 -5.71 0.88 -6.03
CA LEU A 65 -4.97 0.36 -4.87
C LEU A 65 -3.58 1.01 -4.74
N MET A 66 -2.84 1.08 -5.84
CA MET A 66 -1.48 1.61 -5.89
C MET A 66 -1.44 3.10 -5.56
N VAL A 67 -2.34 3.89 -6.16
CA VAL A 67 -2.49 5.33 -5.87
C VAL A 67 -2.91 5.55 -4.42
N THR A 68 -3.81 4.73 -3.88
CA THR A 68 -4.22 4.84 -2.48
C THR A 68 -3.03 4.60 -1.54
N HIS A 69 -2.20 3.59 -1.80
CA HIS A 69 -0.99 3.35 -1.03
C HIS A 69 -0.01 4.53 -1.13
N GLU A 70 0.26 5.01 -2.36
CA GLU A 70 1.15 6.14 -2.61
C GLU A 70 0.70 7.41 -1.86
N ALA A 71 -0.61 7.69 -1.88
CA ALA A 71 -1.19 8.84 -1.22
C ALA A 71 -1.06 8.77 0.32
N ILE A 72 -1.26 7.58 0.91
CA ILE A 72 -1.08 7.37 2.35
C ILE A 72 0.38 7.62 2.76
N GLU A 73 1.34 7.06 2.03
CA GLU A 73 2.77 7.27 2.34
C GLU A 73 3.16 8.75 2.14
N TYR A 74 2.68 9.40 1.07
CA TYR A 74 2.92 10.82 0.83
C TYR A 74 2.48 11.70 2.01
N PHE A 75 1.27 11.49 2.54
CA PHE A 75 0.79 12.27 3.69
C PHE A 75 1.49 11.89 5.00
N ARG A 76 1.93 10.65 5.18
CA ARG A 76 2.80 10.27 6.31
C ARG A 76 4.14 10.98 6.27
N GLU A 77 4.79 11.02 5.10
CA GLU A 77 6.05 11.73 4.87
C GLU A 77 5.90 13.24 5.11
N CYS A 78 4.74 13.81 4.80
CA CYS A 78 4.42 15.22 5.09
C CYS A 78 3.98 15.49 6.54
N ALA A 79 4.05 14.49 7.44
CA ALA A 79 3.54 14.56 8.82
C ALA A 79 2.04 14.90 8.96
N ASP A 80 1.25 14.73 7.90
CA ASP A 80 -0.20 14.87 7.92
C ASP A 80 -0.86 13.52 8.21
N HIS A 81 -0.73 13.09 9.47
CA HIS A 81 -1.26 11.81 9.93
C HIS A 81 -2.80 11.74 9.86
N ASN A 82 -3.48 12.88 9.90
CA ASN A 82 -4.93 12.96 9.77
C ASN A 82 -5.35 12.52 8.36
N LYS A 83 -4.80 13.12 7.30
CA LYS A 83 -5.06 12.71 5.92
C LYS A 83 -4.72 11.25 5.66
N ALA A 84 -3.54 10.81 6.13
CA ALA A 84 -3.12 9.41 5.98
C ALA A 84 -4.12 8.44 6.62
N THR A 85 -4.65 8.79 7.80
CA THR A 85 -5.68 8.00 8.49
C THR A 85 -7.00 8.04 7.76
N THR A 86 -7.45 9.21 7.29
CA THR A 86 -8.68 9.35 6.50
C THR A 86 -8.64 8.45 5.26
N TYR A 87 -7.53 8.44 4.52
CA TYR A 87 -7.40 7.60 3.33
C TYR A 87 -7.33 6.10 3.66
N SER A 88 -6.65 5.75 4.75
CA SER A 88 -6.62 4.36 5.23
C SER A 88 -8.02 3.86 5.59
N ASN A 89 -8.81 4.69 6.27
CA ASN A 89 -10.19 4.37 6.65
C ASN A 89 -11.09 4.29 5.42
N ALA A 90 -10.99 5.24 4.48
CA ALA A 90 -11.77 5.24 3.24
C ALA A 90 -11.53 3.97 2.42
N PHE A 91 -10.27 3.52 2.31
CA PHE A 91 -9.95 2.25 1.67
C PHE A 91 -10.61 1.07 2.41
N ALA A 92 -10.42 0.99 3.72
CA ALA A 92 -10.91 -0.12 4.53
C ALA A 92 -12.45 -0.23 4.53
N SER A 93 -13.16 0.91 4.43
CA SER A 93 -14.62 0.97 4.36
C SER A 93 -15.19 0.77 2.94
N SER A 94 -14.36 0.82 1.90
CA SER A 94 -14.80 0.66 0.52
C SER A 94 -15.06 -0.80 0.13
N SER A 95 -15.69 -1.03 -1.02
CA SER A 95 -15.85 -2.39 -1.59
C SER A 95 -14.53 -2.98 -2.08
N LEU A 96 -13.56 -2.13 -2.40
CA LEU A 96 -12.32 -2.46 -3.11
C LEU A 96 -11.50 -3.59 -2.45
N PRO A 97 -11.27 -3.63 -1.12
CA PRO A 97 -10.52 -4.72 -0.50
C PRO A 97 -11.19 -6.09 -0.71
N SER A 98 -12.51 -6.14 -0.58
CA SER A 98 -13.28 -7.37 -0.74
C SER A 98 -13.31 -7.85 -2.20
N GLU A 99 -13.37 -6.91 -3.14
CA GLU A 99 -13.39 -7.18 -4.58
C GLU A 99 -12.02 -7.64 -5.07
N LEU A 100 -10.94 -7.02 -4.59
CA LEU A 100 -9.56 -7.46 -4.84
C LEU A 100 -9.34 -8.89 -4.35
N LEU A 101 -9.80 -9.20 -3.14
CA LEU A 101 -9.67 -10.54 -2.56
C LEU A 101 -10.42 -11.58 -3.41
N LYS A 102 -11.66 -11.30 -3.81
CA LYS A 102 -12.44 -12.17 -4.68
C LYS A 102 -11.79 -12.35 -6.04
N TRP A 103 -11.38 -11.26 -6.67
CA TRP A 103 -10.75 -11.29 -8.00
C TRP A 103 -9.47 -12.15 -7.99
N ILE A 104 -8.56 -11.94 -7.03
CA ILE A 104 -7.30 -12.70 -6.96
C ILE A 104 -7.56 -14.18 -6.72
N LYS A 105 -8.52 -14.52 -5.85
CA LYS A 105 -8.88 -15.92 -5.61
C LYS A 105 -9.42 -16.61 -6.87
N ASN A 106 -10.20 -15.89 -7.66
CA ASN A 106 -10.74 -16.41 -8.91
C ASN A 106 -9.65 -16.59 -9.98
N GLU A 107 -8.67 -15.69 -10.04
CA GLU A 107 -7.57 -15.73 -11.03
C GLU A 107 -6.52 -16.81 -10.71
N THR A 108 -6.26 -17.03 -9.41
CA THR A 108 -5.09 -17.80 -8.93
C THR A 108 -5.49 -19.20 -8.42
N GLY A 109 -6.79 -19.45 -8.22
CA GLY A 109 -7.28 -20.61 -7.49
C GLY A 109 -7.10 -20.48 -5.97
N ASN A 110 -7.91 -21.20 -5.21
CA ASN A 110 -7.93 -21.11 -3.74
C ASN A 110 -6.62 -21.62 -3.10
N GLU A 111 -5.98 -22.65 -3.68
CA GLU A 111 -4.80 -23.28 -3.06
C GLU A 111 -3.59 -22.34 -2.95
N VAL A 112 -3.38 -21.48 -3.95
CA VAL A 112 -2.24 -20.54 -3.96
C VAL A 112 -2.48 -19.33 -3.06
N THR A 113 -3.75 -19.02 -2.77
CA THR A 113 -4.20 -17.82 -2.04
C THR A 113 -4.69 -18.10 -0.62
N ASN A 114 -4.43 -19.31 -0.10
CA ASN A 114 -4.96 -19.81 1.19
C ASN A 114 -4.72 -18.87 2.38
N SER A 115 -3.62 -18.10 2.38
CA SER A 115 -3.47 -16.96 3.28
C SER A 115 -3.74 -15.69 2.49
N GLY A 116 -4.89 -15.03 2.73
CA GLY A 116 -5.17 -13.69 2.20
C GLY A 116 -4.15 -12.64 2.68
N PRO A 117 -4.39 -11.35 2.40
CA PRO A 117 -3.50 -10.30 2.86
C PRO A 117 -3.43 -10.26 4.39
N LYS A 118 -2.21 -10.06 4.92
CA LYS A 118 -1.98 -9.92 6.38
C LYS A 118 -2.36 -8.51 6.83
N GLY A 119 -3.66 -8.24 6.88
CA GLY A 119 -4.25 -6.97 7.26
C GLY A 119 -5.09 -6.33 6.14
N SER A 120 -5.76 -5.23 6.47
CA SER A 120 -6.70 -4.52 5.60
C SER A 120 -6.12 -3.24 4.98
N SER A 121 -4.82 -3.00 5.08
CA SER A 121 -4.19 -1.81 4.49
C SER A 121 -3.88 -2.01 3.00
N PRO A 122 -3.83 -0.95 2.18
CA PRO A 122 -3.39 -1.04 0.78
C PRO A 122 -2.03 -1.73 0.64
N LYS A 123 -1.10 -1.41 1.55
CA LYS A 123 0.23 -2.02 1.63
C LYS A 123 0.18 -3.52 1.87
N ALA A 124 -0.70 -4.00 2.76
CA ALA A 124 -0.86 -5.43 3.03
C ALA A 124 -1.34 -6.19 1.78
N PHE A 125 -2.28 -5.62 1.03
CA PHE A 125 -2.73 -6.17 -0.25
C PHE A 125 -1.61 -6.21 -1.29
N LEU A 126 -0.86 -5.14 -1.45
CA LEU A 126 0.27 -5.08 -2.40
C LEU A 126 1.37 -6.09 -2.07
N ARG A 127 1.73 -6.24 -0.78
CA ARG A 127 2.68 -7.27 -0.33
C ARG A 127 2.18 -8.68 -0.61
N TRP A 128 0.90 -8.92 -0.35
CA TRP A 128 0.28 -10.21 -0.60
C TRP A 128 0.29 -10.57 -2.08
N MET A 129 -0.05 -9.62 -2.96
CA MET A 129 0.04 -9.78 -4.42
C MET A 129 1.46 -10.07 -4.88
N LEU A 130 2.46 -9.34 -4.36
CA LEU A 130 3.86 -9.57 -4.69
C LEU A 130 4.32 -11.00 -4.31
N ASN A 131 3.87 -11.50 -3.15
CA ASN A 131 4.17 -12.87 -2.74
C ASN A 131 3.49 -13.92 -3.64
N ILE A 132 2.34 -13.61 -4.23
CA ILE A 132 1.71 -14.47 -5.25
C ILE A 132 2.55 -14.47 -6.53
N GLU A 133 3.04 -13.31 -6.98
CA GLU A 133 3.92 -13.23 -8.15
C GLU A 133 5.23 -13.99 -7.98
N ASN A 134 5.83 -13.93 -6.79
CA ASN A 134 7.04 -14.70 -6.46
C ASN A 134 6.83 -16.22 -6.55
N ARG A 135 5.58 -16.71 -6.59
CA ARG A 135 5.23 -18.12 -6.81
C ARG A 135 4.99 -18.45 -8.29
N GLY A 136 5.22 -17.50 -9.19
CA GLY A 136 5.12 -17.68 -10.64
C GLY A 136 3.79 -17.24 -11.27
N ILE A 137 2.89 -16.60 -10.52
CA ILE A 137 1.58 -16.17 -11.04
C ILE A 137 1.58 -14.67 -11.29
N ARG A 138 1.44 -14.29 -12.56
CA ARG A 138 1.48 -12.89 -12.96
C ARG A 138 0.21 -12.14 -12.56
N ILE A 139 0.34 -11.18 -11.67
CA ILE A 139 -0.72 -10.27 -11.21
C ILE A 139 -0.58 -8.91 -11.87
N PHE A 140 0.63 -8.34 -11.85
CA PHE A 140 0.95 -7.02 -12.39
C PHE A 140 1.27 -7.10 -13.89
N ASP A 141 0.63 -6.22 -14.65
CA ASP A 141 0.91 -6.04 -16.07
C ASP A 141 2.21 -5.25 -16.28
N GLU A 142 2.75 -5.32 -17.49
CA GLU A 142 3.98 -4.62 -17.88
C GLU A 142 3.87 -3.09 -17.69
N ASP A 143 2.67 -2.54 -17.90
CA ASP A 143 2.34 -1.13 -17.64
C ASP A 143 2.55 -0.72 -16.17
N MET A 144 2.54 -1.69 -15.25
CA MET A 144 2.72 -1.47 -13.81
C MET A 144 4.17 -1.74 -13.33
N SER A 145 5.08 -2.06 -14.24
CA SER A 145 6.46 -2.47 -13.93
C SER A 145 7.22 -1.47 -13.06
N LYS A 146 7.06 -0.15 -13.31
CA LYS A 146 7.73 0.89 -12.50
C LYS A 146 7.31 0.86 -11.03
N PHE A 147 6.01 0.71 -10.78
CA PHE A 147 5.50 0.62 -9.41
C PHE A 147 5.91 -0.70 -8.78
N HIS A 148 5.84 -1.79 -9.55
CA HIS A 148 6.28 -3.10 -9.11
C HIS A 148 7.75 -3.08 -8.65
N ALA A 149 8.64 -2.47 -9.43
CA ALA A 149 10.05 -2.28 -9.05
C ALA A 149 10.20 -1.45 -7.76
N LYS A 150 9.46 -0.34 -7.62
CA LYS A 150 9.44 0.47 -6.39
C LYS A 150 8.95 -0.34 -5.18
N LEU A 151 7.90 -1.15 -5.36
CA LEU A 151 7.33 -1.98 -4.31
C LEU A 151 8.31 -3.07 -3.86
N ILE A 152 9.01 -3.73 -4.78
CA ILE A 152 10.07 -4.69 -4.45
C ILE A 152 11.17 -3.99 -3.64
N SER A 153 11.64 -2.83 -4.10
CA SER A 153 12.69 -2.07 -3.40
C SER A 153 12.26 -1.68 -1.98
N ASN A 154 11.02 -1.26 -1.79
CA ASN A 154 10.48 -0.89 -0.48
C ASN A 154 10.38 -2.10 0.46
N ASN A 155 9.90 -3.24 -0.03
CA ASN A 155 9.84 -4.46 0.78
C ASN A 155 11.23 -4.96 1.19
N LEU A 156 12.19 -4.94 0.26
CA LEU A 156 13.58 -5.30 0.57
C LEU A 156 14.16 -4.39 1.67
N LYS A 157 13.93 -3.08 1.58
CA LYS A 157 14.36 -2.12 2.59
C LYS A 157 13.80 -2.46 3.97
N GLU A 158 12.53 -2.81 4.03
CA GLU A 158 11.85 -3.13 5.30
C GLU A 158 12.32 -4.48 5.87
N ASP A 159 12.55 -5.48 5.03
CA ASP A 159 13.12 -6.76 5.48
C ASP A 159 14.52 -6.55 6.08
N LEU A 160 15.33 -5.66 5.50
CA LEU A 160 16.64 -5.26 6.04
C LEU A 160 16.52 -4.49 7.35
N GLU A 161 15.60 -3.51 7.45
CA GLU A 161 15.34 -2.77 8.69
C GLU A 161 14.84 -3.68 9.82
N MET A 162 13.97 -4.64 9.51
CA MET A 162 13.48 -5.65 10.44
C MET A 162 14.59 -6.60 10.91
N LEU A 163 15.55 -6.93 10.04
CA LEU A 163 16.71 -7.74 10.37
C LEU A 163 17.71 -6.96 11.25
N GLY A 164 17.95 -5.69 10.95
CA GLY A 164 18.81 -4.79 11.73
C GLY A 164 18.29 -4.55 13.14
N ASN A 165 16.98 -4.32 13.29
CA ASN A 165 16.34 -4.12 14.59
C ASN A 165 16.29 -5.39 15.47
N LYS A 166 16.56 -6.57 14.89
CA LYS A 166 16.63 -7.84 15.63
C LYS A 166 18.06 -8.18 16.10
N GLY A 167 19.06 -7.36 15.72
CA GLY A 167 20.47 -7.54 16.06
C GLY A 167 20.94 -6.83 17.34
N GLU A 168 20.23 -5.82 17.82
CA GLU A 168 20.58 -5.08 19.05
C GLU A 168 19.84 -5.64 20.27
N GLY A 169 20.17 -6.88 20.64
CA GLY A 169 19.52 -7.52 21.78
C GLY A 169 20.20 -8.77 22.29
N LYS A 170 21.52 -8.92 22.12
CA LYS A 170 22.32 -9.90 22.87
C LYS A 170 23.78 -9.43 23.00
N THR A 171 24.11 -8.88 24.16
CA THR A 171 25.43 -9.06 24.77
C THR A 171 25.21 -9.74 26.12
N LEU A 172 25.31 -11.08 26.11
CA LEU A 172 25.84 -11.81 27.25
C LEU A 172 27.35 -11.51 27.24
N ASP A 173 27.91 -10.98 28.31
CA ASP A 173 28.51 -11.82 29.34
C ASP A 173 29.00 -10.98 30.53
N THR A 174 28.94 -11.61 31.71
CA THR A 174 29.79 -11.40 32.90
C THR A 174 29.98 -9.97 33.44
N ASP A 175 29.27 -9.65 34.52
CA ASP A 175 30.00 -9.66 35.80
C ASP A 175 29.08 -9.83 37.01
N LEU A 176 29.48 -10.79 37.83
CA LEU A 176 29.06 -10.95 39.21
C LEU A 176 29.36 -9.66 39.97
N LEU A 177 28.34 -9.00 40.53
CA LEU A 177 28.46 -8.43 41.88
C LEU A 177 27.12 -8.58 42.63
N HIS A 178 27.15 -9.53 43.58
CA HIS A 178 26.27 -9.58 44.73
C HIS A 178 26.23 -8.20 45.41
N ILE A 179 25.05 -7.61 45.56
CA ILE A 179 24.83 -6.60 46.60
C ILE A 179 23.87 -7.20 47.63
N ASP A 180 24.51 -7.63 48.71
CA ASP A 180 23.95 -8.07 49.99
C ASP A 180 22.93 -7.05 50.51
N ASN A 181 21.70 -7.52 50.75
CA ASN A 181 20.70 -6.77 51.49
C ASN A 181 21.02 -6.87 52.97
N LYS A 182 21.67 -5.84 53.52
CA LYS A 182 21.72 -5.62 54.97
C LYS A 182 21.14 -4.26 55.36
N THR A 183 19.91 -4.35 55.84
CA THR A 183 19.32 -3.51 56.87
C THR A 183 20.34 -3.08 57.94
N ARG A 184 20.48 -1.78 58.14
CA ARG A 184 20.86 -1.19 59.44
C ARG A 184 19.93 -0.01 59.74
N GLN A 185 19.43 -0.02 60.97
CA GLN A 185 18.50 0.94 61.53
C GLN A 185 19.20 2.10 62.27
N TYR A 186 18.41 3.17 62.50
CA TYR A 186 18.52 4.32 63.42
C TYR A 186 19.64 5.35 63.13
N TRP A 187 19.39 6.68 63.16
CA TRP A 187 18.61 7.55 64.07
C TRP A 187 17.88 8.65 63.25
N ILE A 188 16.75 9.26 63.62
CA ILE A 188 16.23 9.83 64.89
C ILE A 188 14.72 9.57 64.94
#